data_AF-D3FBL9-F1
#
_entry.id   AF-D3FBL9-F1
#
_cell.length_a   1.000
_cell.length_b   1.000
_cell.length_c   1.000
_cell.angle_alpha   90.00
_cell.angle_beta   90.00
_cell.angle_gamma   90.00
#
_symmetry.space_group_name_H-M   'P 1'
#
loop_
_entity.id
_entity.type
_entity.pdbx_description
1 polymer ?
#
loop_
_entity_poly.entity_id
_entity_poly.type
_entity_poly.pdbx_seq_one_letter_code
_entity_poly.pdbx_strand_id
1 'polypeptide(L)'
;MDQLLKLTADAGVEVSAAETALEDEMPQAARDALDRADDLLDDLRERWPSMSPVERSVIGGAAGAVRRRRDAVAARVPVRRVVTDVAAEVDPEQDEDPEAES
;
A
#
# COMPACT_ATOMS: atom_id res chain seq x y z
N MET A 1 0.24 3.80 -25.75
CA MET A 1 -0.33 2.44 -25.66
C MET A 1 0.61 1.36 -25.11
N ASP A 2 1.65 0.88 -25.83
CA ASP A 2 2.44 -0.31 -25.41
C ASP A 2 2.99 -0.22 -23.98
N GLN A 3 3.59 0.91 -23.62
CA GLN A 3 4.08 1.18 -22.26
C GLN A 3 2.97 1.15 -21.19
N LEU A 4 1.74 1.53 -21.53
CA LEU A 4 0.60 1.52 -20.60
C LEU A 4 0.10 0.09 -20.35
N LEU A 5 0.09 -0.72 -21.41
CA LEU A 5 -0.21 -2.15 -21.31
C LEU A 5 0.87 -2.86 -20.50
N LYS A 6 2.14 -2.52 -20.73
CA LYS A 6 3.26 -3.05 -19.96
C LYS A 6 3.14 -2.72 -18.47
N LEU A 7 2.91 -1.45 -18.10
CA LEU A 7 2.67 -1.08 -16.70
C LEU A 7 1.54 -1.88 -16.05
N THR A 8 0.43 -2.04 -16.78
CA THR A 8 -0.73 -2.79 -16.27
C THR A 8 -0.40 -4.28 -16.11
N ALA A 9 0.37 -4.85 -17.03
CA ALA A 9 0.82 -6.24 -16.97
C ALA A 9 1.81 -6.45 -15.82
N ASP A 10 2.80 -5.58 -15.66
CA ASP A 10 3.80 -5.63 -14.59
C ASP A 10 3.10 -5.55 -13.21
N ALA A 11 2.10 -4.68 -13.04
CA ALA A 11 1.31 -4.64 -11.81
C ALA A 11 0.56 -5.96 -11.55
N GLY A 12 0.03 -6.60 -12.60
CA GLY A 12 -0.60 -7.92 -12.50
C GLY A 12 0.38 -9.05 -12.14
N VAL A 13 1.64 -8.95 -12.57
CA VAL A 13 2.72 -9.88 -12.20
C VAL A 13 3.02 -9.74 -10.72
N GLU A 14 3.16 -8.52 -10.19
CA GLU A 14 3.42 -8.28 -8.78
C GLU A 14 2.26 -8.77 -7.89
N VAL A 15 1.01 -8.59 -8.30
CA VAL A 15 -0.15 -9.19 -7.59
C VAL A 15 -0.07 -10.72 -7.57
N SER A 16 0.35 -11.34 -8.68
CA SER A 16 0.51 -12.80 -8.73
C SER A 16 1.68 -13.27 -7.86
N ALA A 17 2.77 -12.49 -7.78
CA ALA A 17 3.87 -12.74 -6.86
C ALA A 17 3.42 -12.65 -5.39
N ALA A 18 2.54 -11.69 -5.06
CA ALA A 18 1.94 -11.59 -3.74
C ALA A 18 1.04 -12.79 -3.40
N GLU A 19 0.26 -13.30 -4.37
CA GLU A 19 -0.54 -14.52 -4.23
C GLU A 19 0.37 -15.72 -3.89
N THR A 20 1.43 -15.95 -4.68
CA THR A 20 2.41 -17.02 -4.44
C THR A 20 3.09 -16.87 -3.09
N ALA A 21 3.52 -15.66 -2.71
CA ALA A 21 4.14 -15.43 -1.41
C ALA A 21 3.21 -15.75 -0.23
N LEU A 22 1.89 -15.55 -0.38
CA LEU A 22 0.93 -15.97 0.65
C LEU A 22 0.74 -17.49 0.69
N GLU A 23 0.78 -18.16 -0.46
CA GLU A 23 0.76 -19.64 -0.53
C GLU A 23 1.99 -20.26 0.13
N ASP A 24 3.15 -19.59 0.01
CA ASP A 24 4.43 -20.00 0.61
C ASP A 24 4.62 -19.52 2.06
N GLU A 25 3.57 -19.02 2.72
CA GLU A 25 3.61 -18.50 4.10
C GLU A 25 4.64 -17.36 4.33
N MET A 26 4.89 -16.55 3.30
CA MET A 26 5.82 -15.40 3.30
C MET A 26 5.08 -14.04 3.29
N PRO A 27 4.41 -13.65 4.39
CA PRO A 27 3.59 -12.44 4.41
C PRO A 27 4.38 -11.15 4.21
N GLN A 28 5.69 -11.14 4.48
CA GLN A 28 6.53 -9.97 4.19
C GLN A 28 6.74 -9.79 2.70
N ALA A 29 7.13 -10.84 1.99
CA ALA A 29 7.29 -10.81 0.53
C ALA A 29 5.96 -10.49 -0.17
N ALA A 30 4.84 -10.97 0.36
CA ALA A 30 3.52 -10.60 -0.15
C ALA A 30 3.24 -9.10 -0.04
N ARG A 31 3.63 -8.46 1.09
CA ARG A 31 3.50 -7.00 1.25
C ARG A 31 4.39 -6.25 0.27
N ASP A 32 5.65 -6.63 0.18
CA ASP A 32 6.61 -5.95 -0.70
C ASP A 32 6.16 -6.03 -2.18
N ALA A 33 5.58 -7.15 -2.60
CA ALA A 33 5.00 -7.30 -3.93
C ALA A 33 3.74 -6.44 -4.12
N LEU A 34 2.84 -6.36 -3.12
CA LEU A 34 1.68 -5.46 -3.19
C LEU A 34 2.09 -3.99 -3.26
N ASP A 35 3.12 -3.58 -2.53
CA ASP A 35 3.66 -2.21 -2.57
C ASP A 35 4.18 -1.89 -3.98
N ARG A 36 4.93 -2.80 -4.61
CA ARG A 36 5.36 -2.64 -6.02
C ARG A 36 4.19 -2.59 -7.01
N ALA A 37 3.14 -3.40 -6.78
CA ALA A 37 1.94 -3.34 -7.60
C ALA A 37 1.23 -1.98 -7.49
N ASP A 38 1.19 -1.40 -6.29
CA ASP A 38 0.61 -0.09 -6.03
C ASP A 38 1.41 1.03 -6.70
N ASP A 39 2.74 1.00 -6.62
CA ASP A 39 3.62 1.94 -7.32
C ASP A 39 3.34 1.97 -8.84
N LEU A 40 3.23 0.79 -9.46
CA LEU A 40 2.92 0.66 -10.90
C LEU A 40 1.51 1.15 -11.27
N LEU A 41 0.53 0.93 -10.38
CA LEU A 41 -0.84 1.41 -10.56
C LEU A 41 -0.97 2.93 -10.37
N ASP A 42 -0.10 3.52 -9.56
CA ASP A 42 -0.01 4.96 -9.36
C ASP A 42 0.70 5.64 -10.53
N ASP A 43 1.80 5.08 -11.05
CA ASP A 43 2.43 5.48 -12.32
C ASP A 43 1.40 5.52 -13.47
N LEU A 44 0.52 4.53 -13.52
CA LEU A 44 -0.55 4.47 -14.52
C LEU A 44 -1.61 5.56 -14.30
N ARG A 45 -1.93 5.85 -13.04
CA ARG A 45 -2.89 6.88 -12.63
C ARG A 45 -2.36 8.28 -12.98
N GLU A 46 -1.08 8.54 -12.77
CA GLU A 46 -0.43 9.80 -13.13
C GLU A 46 -0.49 10.07 -14.64
N ARG A 47 -0.38 9.02 -15.46
CA ARG A 47 -0.46 9.12 -16.93
C ARG A 47 -1.89 9.29 -17.44
N TRP A 48 -2.90 8.96 -16.64
CA TRP A 48 -4.32 8.96 -17.05
C TRP A 48 -4.82 10.26 -17.70
N PRO A 49 -4.46 11.48 -17.23
CA PRO A 49 -4.91 12.72 -17.86
C PRO A 49 -4.40 12.90 -19.29
N SER A 50 -3.26 12.29 -19.64
CA SER A 50 -2.64 12.37 -20.97
C SER A 50 -3.17 11.33 -21.96
N MET A 51 -3.84 10.28 -21.48
CA MET A 51 -4.36 9.20 -22.30
C MET A 51 -5.52 9.65 -23.20
N SER A 52 -5.56 9.15 -24.43
CA SER A 52 -6.71 9.27 -25.31
C SER A 52 -7.94 8.51 -24.74
N PRO A 53 -9.17 8.81 -25.21
CA PRO A 53 -10.37 8.07 -24.78
C PRO A 53 -10.28 6.56 -25.03
N VAL A 54 -9.67 6.15 -26.15
CA VAL A 54 -9.46 4.73 -26.49
C VAL A 54 -8.50 4.06 -25.51
N GLU A 55 -7.38 4.73 -25.19
CA GLU A 55 -6.43 4.24 -24.18
C GLU A 55 -7.10 4.10 -22.81
N ARG A 56 -7.86 5.11 -22.36
CA ARG A 56 -8.58 5.03 -21.08
C ARG A 56 -9.58 3.88 -21.04
N SER A 57 -10.28 3.60 -22.14
CA SER A 57 -11.23 2.49 -22.20
C SER A 57 -10.53 1.13 -22.00
N VAL A 58 -9.41 0.90 -22.70
CA VAL A 58 -8.66 -0.37 -22.63
C VAL A 58 -7.96 -0.51 -21.29
N ILE A 59 -7.20 0.53 -20.91
CA ILE A 59 -6.38 0.52 -19.69
C ILE A 59 -7.26 0.54 -18.44
N GLY A 60 -8.36 1.28 -18.43
CA GLY A 60 -9.27 1.32 -17.30
C GLY A 60 -9.88 -0.03 -16.96
N GLY A 61 -10.29 -0.81 -17.98
CA GLY A 61 -10.79 -2.16 -17.78
C GLY A 61 -9.74 -3.11 -17.21
N ALA A 62 -8.54 -3.10 -17.80
CA ALA A 62 -7.43 -3.95 -17.37
C ALA A 62 -6.93 -3.59 -15.96
N ALA A 63 -6.65 -2.32 -15.70
CA ALA A 63 -6.22 -1.83 -14.39
C ALA A 63 -7.28 -2.05 -13.31
N GLY A 64 -8.57 -1.94 -13.65
CA GLY A 64 -9.67 -2.24 -12.74
C GLY A 64 -9.71 -3.72 -12.32
N ALA A 65 -9.38 -4.65 -13.24
CA ALA A 65 -9.26 -6.06 -12.90
C ALA A 65 -8.06 -6.35 -11.98
N VAL A 66 -6.91 -5.71 -12.24
CA VAL A 66 -5.71 -5.81 -11.40
C VAL A 66 -5.97 -5.27 -10.00
N ARG A 67 -6.58 -4.08 -9.87
CA ARG A 67 -6.93 -3.48 -8.56
C ARG A 67 -7.83 -4.39 -7.73
N ARG A 68 -8.87 -4.99 -8.34
CA ARG A 68 -9.74 -5.95 -7.62
C ARG A 68 -8.99 -7.17 -7.10
N ARG A 69 -8.06 -7.72 -7.88
CA ARG A 69 -7.21 -8.83 -7.42
C ARG A 69 -6.28 -8.39 -6.30
N ARG A 70 -5.58 -7.26 -6.47
CA ARG A 70 -4.73 -6.63 -5.46
C ARG A 70 -5.47 -6.50 -4.13
N ASP A 71 -6.69 -5.95 -4.14
CA ASP A 71 -7.49 -5.76 -2.93
C ASP A 71 -7.88 -7.08 -2.26
N ALA A 72 -8.23 -8.10 -3.04
CA ALA A 72 -8.53 -9.44 -2.52
C ALA A 72 -7.30 -10.10 -1.87
N VAL A 73 -6.11 -9.90 -2.42
CA VAL A 73 -4.85 -10.39 -1.85
C VAL A 73 -4.49 -9.61 -0.59
N ALA A 74 -4.58 -8.28 -0.62
CA ALA A 74 -4.29 -7.42 0.53
C ALA A 74 -5.17 -7.76 1.73
N ALA A 75 -6.45 -8.09 1.53
CA ALA A 75 -7.36 -8.51 2.59
C ALA A 75 -6.94 -9.82 3.29
N ARG A 76 -6.09 -10.64 2.65
CA ARG A 76 -5.56 -11.90 3.21
C ARG A 76 -4.21 -11.72 3.91
N VAL A 77 -3.54 -10.59 3.70
CA VAL A 77 -2.24 -10.32 4.32
C VAL A 77 -2.44 -10.02 5.82
N PRO A 78 -1.73 -10.71 6.73
CA PRO A 78 -1.84 -10.43 8.16
C PRO A 78 -1.53 -8.97 8.50
N VAL A 79 -2.20 -8.37 9.47
CA VAL A 79 -1.89 -7.01 9.92
C VAL A 79 -0.60 -7.03 10.77
N ARG A 80 0.34 -6.11 10.51
CA ARG A 80 1.49 -5.92 11.41
C ARG A 80 0.97 -5.33 12.73
N ARG A 81 1.09 -6.08 13.82
CA ARG A 81 0.88 -5.53 15.16
C ARG A 81 2.21 -4.96 15.62
N VAL A 82 2.37 -3.63 15.56
CA VAL A 82 3.51 -2.96 16.17
C VAL A 82 3.25 -2.97 17.67
N VAL A 83 4.04 -3.72 18.44
CA VAL A 83 4.08 -3.58 19.90
C VAL A 83 5.04 -2.43 20.17
N THR A 84 4.49 -1.23 20.35
CA THR A 84 5.25 -0.11 20.88
C THR A 84 5.30 -0.24 22.40
N ASP A 85 6.37 -0.84 22.93
CA ASP A 85 6.76 -0.64 24.33
C ASP A 85 7.34 0.78 24.43
N VAL A 86 6.48 1.77 24.61
CA VAL A 86 6.91 3.09 25.08
C VAL A 86 6.77 3.04 26.59
N ALA A 87 7.84 2.68 27.28
CA ALA A 87 7.98 3.04 28.69
C ALA A 87 7.92 4.56 28.73
N ALA A 88 6.83 5.12 29.25
CA ALA A 88 6.73 6.54 29.50
C ALA A 88 7.86 6.92 30.49
N GLU A 89 8.83 7.70 30.04
CA GLU A 89 9.73 8.42 30.94
C GLU A 89 8.84 9.35 31.78
N VAL A 90 8.69 9.03 33.06
CA VAL A 90 8.13 9.97 34.04
C VAL A 90 9.24 10.97 34.33
N ASP A 91 9.08 12.19 33.83
CA ASP A 91 9.89 13.36 34.20
C ASP A 91 9.43 13.87 35.58
N PRO A 92 10.26 13.84 36.63
CA PRO A 92 9.87 14.25 37.97
C PRO A 92 10.44 15.63 38.33
N GLU A 93 10.12 16.69 37.58
CA GLU A 93 10.41 18.07 38.02
C GLU A 93 9.29 19.05 37.63
N GLN A 94 8.19 19.05 38.40
CA GLN A 94 7.39 20.25 38.61
C GLN A 94 6.94 20.30 40.08
N ASP A 95 7.88 20.65 40.97
CA ASP A 95 7.55 21.27 42.26
C ASP A 95 7.21 22.75 41.96
N GLU A 96 5.92 23.05 41.83
CA GLU A 96 5.41 24.42 41.91
C GLU A 96 4.81 24.62 43.31
N ASP A 97 5.48 25.42 44.13
CA ASP A 97 4.92 26.12 45.30
C ASP A 97 5.34 27.61 45.14
N PRO A 98 4.62 28.62 45.66
CA PRO A 98 3.65 28.53 46.74
C PRO A 98 2.34 29.33 46.60
N GLU A 99 1.43 29.03 47.52
CA GLU A 99 0.22 29.78 47.89
C GLU A 99 0.40 31.31 47.87
N ALA A 100 -0.48 32.00 47.14
CA ALA A 100 -0.78 33.41 47.39
C ALA A 100 -2.10 33.49 48.16
N GLU A 101 -1.97 33.69 49.47
CA GLU A 101 -3.07 33.97 50.41
C GLU A 101 -3.74 35.34 50.13
N SER A 102 -4.88 35.54 50.79
CA SER A 102 -5.94 36.57 50.59
C SER A 102 -5.55 38.02 50.86
#